data_AF-A0A0W1KS00-F1
#
_entry.id   AF-A0A0W1KS00-F1
#
_cell.length_a   1.000
_cell.length_b   1.000
_cell.length_c   1.000
_cell.angle_alpha   90.00
_cell.angle_beta   90.00
_cell.angle_gamma   90.00
#
_symmetry.space_group_name_H-M   'P 1'
#
loop_
_entity.id
_entity.type
_entity.pdbx_description
1 polymer ?
#
loop_
_entity_poly.entity_id
_entity_poly.type
_entity_poly.pdbx_seq_one_letter_code
_entity_poly.pdbx_strand_id
1 'polypeptide(L)'
;MKKAVRFKAYLVALITCIIGFQFSTASNQFYTNPFYIGGFIFAIVLVVNVINYFCPKCKKNQVMQSATSYRLPTSKCYHCGEKIN
;
A
#
# COMPACT_ATOMS: atom_id res chain seq x y z
N MET A 1 3.45 -4.59 -15.77
CA MET A 1 3.00 -5.34 -14.57
C MET A 1 1.53 -5.05 -14.33
N LYS A 2 0.71 -6.06 -14.06
CA LYS A 2 -0.72 -5.88 -13.71
C LYS A 2 -0.82 -5.04 -12.42
N LYS A 3 -1.78 -4.11 -12.33
CA LYS A 3 -2.00 -3.22 -11.18
C LYS A 3 -2.09 -3.99 -9.86
N ALA A 4 -2.73 -5.17 -9.87
CA ALA A 4 -2.80 -6.05 -8.72
C ALA A 4 -1.43 -6.56 -8.22
N VAL A 5 -0.49 -6.83 -9.14
CA VAL A 5 0.88 -7.24 -8.78
C VAL A 5 1.64 -6.07 -8.17
N ARG A 6 1.50 -4.86 -8.75
CA ARG A 6 2.08 -3.64 -8.18
C ARG A 6 1.53 -3.34 -6.79
N PHE A 7 0.22 -3.49 -6.59
CA PHE A 7 -0.41 -3.35 -5.28
C PHE A 7 0.19 -4.30 -4.24
N LYS A 8 0.33 -5.59 -4.59
CA LYS A 8 0.95 -6.58 -3.70
C LYS A 8 2.41 -6.23 -3.39
N ALA A 9 3.18 -5.80 -4.39
CA ALA A 9 4.56 -5.35 -4.20
C ALA A 9 4.64 -4.15 -3.24
N TYR A 10 3.77 -3.15 -3.41
CA TYR A 10 3.71 -1.99 -2.51
C TYR A 10 3.29 -2.38 -1.09
N LEU A 11 2.37 -3.34 -0.94
CA LEU A 11 1.96 -3.85 0.36
C LEU A 11 3.12 -4.58 1.08
N VAL A 12 3.87 -5.41 0.36
CA VAL A 12 5.07 -6.09 0.90
C VAL A 12 6.14 -5.08 1.30
N ALA A 13 6.39 -4.07 0.46
CA ALA A 13 7.34 -3.00 0.77
C ALA A 13 6.91 -2.22 2.02
N LEU A 14 5.61 -1.91 2.16
CA LEU A 14 5.07 -1.22 3.33
C LEU A 14 5.27 -2.03 4.62
N ILE A 15 4.95 -3.34 4.59
CA ILE A 15 5.16 -4.24 5.73
C ILE A 15 6.64 -4.28 6.11
N THR A 16 7.53 -4.32 5.12
CA THR A 16 8.98 -4.31 5.33
C THR A 16 9.44 -3.01 6.00
N CYS A 17 8.91 -1.85 5.57
CA CYS A 17 9.18 -0.58 6.24
C CYS A 17 8.70 -0.57 7.69
N ILE A 18 7.49 -1.05 7.96
CA ILE A 18 6.93 -1.11 9.33
C ILE A 18 7.80 -2.00 10.23
N ILE A 19 8.19 -3.18 9.76
CA ILE A 19 9.07 -4.09 10.51
C ILE A 19 10.44 -3.43 10.73
N GLY A 20 11.01 -2.81 9.70
CA GLY A 20 12.29 -2.09 9.81
C GLY A 20 12.26 -0.98 10.86
N PHE A 21 11.16 -0.23 10.96
CA PHE A 21 10.99 0.79 11.99
C PHE A 21 10.93 0.23 13.42
N GLN A 22 10.45 -1.01 13.61
CA GLN A 22 10.43 -1.64 14.94
C GLN A 22 11.83 -2.00 15.44
N PHE A 23 12.80 -2.22 14.54
CA PHE A 23 14.18 -2.51 14.90
C PHE A 23 15.02 -1.26 15.19
N SER A 24 14.54 -0.09 14.81
CA SER A 24 15.25 1.16 15.09
C SER A 24 14.99 1.60 16.54
N THR A 25 16.05 1.72 17.33
CA THR A 25 15.99 2.10 18.75
C THR A 25 15.43 3.51 18.93
N ALA A 26 14.39 3.66 19.76
CA ALA A 26 13.84 4.97 20.11
C ALA A 26 14.86 5.80 20.88
N SER A 27 15.56 6.70 20.20
CA SER A 27 16.43 7.71 20.79
C SER A 27 15.91 9.10 20.44
N ASN A 28 16.31 10.13 21.20
CA ASN A 28 15.89 11.51 20.91
C ASN A 28 16.35 12.02 19.53
N GLN A 29 17.29 11.31 18.87
CA GLN A 29 17.78 11.59 17.51
C GLN A 29 17.12 10.70 16.44
N PHE A 30 16.12 9.91 16.81
CA PHE A 30 15.43 9.01 15.91
C PHE A 30 14.75 9.75 14.75
N TYR A 31 14.10 10.88 15.05
CA TYR A 31 13.39 11.69 14.05
C TYR A 31 14.31 12.51 13.14
N THR A 32 15.57 12.69 13.52
CA THR A 32 16.60 13.36 12.70
C THR A 32 17.42 12.36 11.88
N ASN A 33 17.18 11.06 12.03
CA ASN A 33 17.86 10.04 11.25
C ASN A 33 17.38 10.10 9.78
N PRO A 34 18.27 10.35 8.81
CA PRO A 34 17.88 10.45 7.39
C PRO A 34 17.28 9.14 6.85
N PHE A 35 17.65 7.98 7.41
CA PHE A 35 17.02 6.71 7.07
C PHE A 35 15.57 6.65 7.56
N TYR A 36 15.28 7.20 8.73
CA TYR A 36 13.92 7.27 9.26
C TYR A 36 13.06 8.20 8.40
N ILE A 37 13.53 9.42 8.13
CA ILE A 37 12.81 10.40 7.31
C ILE A 37 12.56 9.85 5.90
N GLY A 38 13.60 9.30 5.26
CA GLY A 38 13.49 8.72 3.92
C GLY A 38 12.52 7.53 3.89
N GLY A 39 12.63 6.62 4.86
CA GLY A 39 11.70 5.50 5.01
C GLY A 39 10.27 5.95 5.25
N PHE A 40 10.06 7.01 6.03
CA PHE A 40 8.73 7.51 6.38
C PHE A 40 8.05 8.14 5.17
N ILE A 41 8.77 8.97 4.41
CA ILE A 41 8.28 9.54 3.15
C ILE A 41 7.97 8.42 2.15
N PHE A 42 8.86 7.43 2.03
CA PHE A 42 8.64 6.28 1.16
C PHE A 42 7.38 5.49 1.57
N ALA A 43 7.18 5.25 2.87
CA ALA A 43 5.97 4.61 3.39
C ALA A 43 4.70 5.41 3.04
N ILE A 44 4.71 6.74 3.18
CA ILE A 44 3.58 7.60 2.77
C ILE A 44 3.26 7.42 1.29
N VAL A 45 4.28 7.44 0.42
CA VAL A 45 4.10 7.24 -1.04
C VAL A 45 3.49 5.86 -1.33
N LEU A 46 3.93 4.82 -0.61
CA LEU A 46 3.34 3.47 -0.75
C LEU A 46 1.88 3.46 -0.30
N VAL A 47 1.53 4.07 0.83
CA VAL A 47 0.14 4.18 1.31
C VAL A 47 -0.74 4.87 0.27
N VAL A 48 -0.32 6.02 -0.26
CA VAL A 48 -1.08 6.76 -1.28
C VAL A 48 -1.30 5.89 -2.52
N ASN A 49 -0.27 5.16 -2.98
CA ASN A 49 -0.39 4.27 -4.14
C ASN A 49 -1.32 3.08 -3.89
N VAL A 50 -1.29 2.52 -2.69
CA VAL A 50 -2.16 1.41 -2.26
C VAL A 50 -3.61 1.89 -2.21
N ILE A 51 -3.91 2.98 -1.49
CA ILE A 51 -5.28 3.49 -1.30
C ILE A 51 -5.93 3.94 -2.62
N ASN A 52 -5.13 4.43 -3.58
CA ASN A 52 -5.60 4.85 -4.91
C ASN A 52 -5.94 3.69 -5.87
N TYR A 53 -6.17 2.48 -5.37
CA TYR A 53 -6.63 1.36 -6.19
C TYR A 53 -8.12 1.48 -6.54
N PHE A 54 -8.41 2.35 -7.50
CA PHE A 54 -9.74 2.53 -8.08
C PHE A 54 -9.94 1.67 -9.33
N CYS A 55 -11.17 1.18 -9.50
CA CYS A 55 -11.61 0.60 -10.77
C CYS A 55 -11.82 1.73 -11.80
N PRO A 56 -11.27 1.63 -13.03
CA PRO A 56 -11.41 2.68 -14.04
C PRO A 56 -12.87 2.87 -14.52
N LYS A 57 -13.69 1.81 -14.47
CA LYS A 57 -15.08 1.83 -14.96
C LYS A 57 -16.07 2.35 -13.93
N CYS A 58 -16.14 1.72 -12.75
CA CYS A 58 -17.11 2.08 -11.73
C CYS A 58 -16.58 3.07 -10.67
N LYS A 59 -15.29 3.46 -10.76
CA LYS A 59 -14.61 4.38 -9.83
C LYS A 59 -14.73 3.99 -8.35
N LYS A 60 -15.08 2.73 -8.04
CA LYS A 60 -15.11 2.23 -6.66
C LYS A 60 -13.70 1.88 -6.20
N ASN A 61 -13.37 2.28 -4.97
CA ASN A 61 -12.13 1.90 -4.31
C ASN A 61 -12.16 0.41 -3.99
N GLN A 62 -11.23 -0.37 -4.56
CA GLN A 62 -11.17 -1.80 -4.31
C GLN A 62 -10.47 -2.12 -3.00
N VAL A 63 -9.62 -1.23 -2.46
CA VAL A 63 -8.99 -1.44 -1.15
C VAL A 63 -10.03 -1.50 -0.06
N MET A 64 -11.01 -0.58 -0.10
CA MET A 64 -12.09 -0.55 0.88
C MET A 64 -12.93 -1.83 0.81
N GLN A 65 -13.33 -2.25 -0.40
CA GLN A 65 -14.07 -3.51 -0.56
C GLN A 65 -13.24 -4.74 -0.18
N SER A 66 -11.94 -4.72 -0.47
CA SER A 66 -10.99 -5.76 -0.07
C SER A 66 -10.89 -5.89 1.45
N ALA A 67 -10.85 -4.77 2.18
CA ALA A 67 -10.81 -4.76 3.63
C ALA A 67 -12.12 -5.32 4.22
N THR A 68 -13.28 -4.90 3.70
CA THR A 68 -14.58 -5.41 4.19
C THR A 68 -14.76 -6.91 3.93
N SER A 69 -14.19 -7.43 2.85
CA SER A 69 -14.32 -8.84 2.45
C SER A 69 -13.13 -9.73 2.85
N TYR A 70 -12.13 -9.18 3.57
CA TYR A 70 -10.88 -9.86 3.91
C TYR A 70 -10.17 -10.53 2.72
N ARG A 71 -10.28 -9.93 1.52
CA ARG A 71 -9.69 -10.45 0.28
C ARG A 71 -8.78 -9.41 -0.36
N LEU A 72 -7.53 -9.77 -0.67
CA LEU A 72 -6.58 -8.86 -1.34
C LEU A 72 -7.08 -8.41 -2.72
N PRO A 73 -6.85 -7.16 -3.16
CA PRO A 73 -7.25 -6.69 -4.48
C PRO A 73 -6.74 -7.60 -5.61
N THR A 74 -7.63 -7.93 -6.54
CA THR A 74 -7.30 -8.74 -7.71
C THR A 74 -7.31 -7.90 -8.99
N SER A 75 -6.95 -8.52 -10.12
CA SER A 75 -7.06 -7.88 -11.43
C SER A 75 -8.50 -7.79 -11.94
N LYS A 76 -9.50 -8.16 -11.14
CA LYS A 76 -10.92 -7.97 -11.45
C LYS A 76 -11.54 -7.07 -10.39
N CYS A 77 -12.42 -6.17 -10.82
CA CYS A 77 -13.19 -5.34 -9.93
C CYS A 77 -14.21 -6.19 -9.17
N TYR A 78 -14.25 -6.05 -7.85
CA TYR A 78 -15.20 -6.76 -6.98
C TYR A 78 -16.64 -6.34 -7.19
N HIS A 79 -16.87 -5.12 -7.69
CA HIS A 79 -18.21 -4.58 -7.88
C HIS A 79 -18.78 -4.85 -9.27
N CYS A 80 -18.00 -4.61 -10.34
CA CYS A 80 -18.50 -4.70 -11.72
C CYS A 80 -17.82 -5.79 -12.56
N GLY A 81 -16.91 -6.59 -11.99
CA GLY A 81 -16.20 -7.67 -12.70
C GLY A 81 -15.16 -7.22 -13.72
N GLU A 82 -15.09 -5.92 -14.03
CA GLU A 82 -14.19 -5.34 -15.02
C GLU A 82 -12.72 -5.62 -14.70
N LYS A 83 -11.91 -5.87 -15.73
CA LYS A 83 -10.48 -6.16 -15.56
C LYS A 83 -9.73 -4.87 -15.23
N ILE A 84 -9.12 -4.83 -14.05
CA ILE A 84 -8.28 -3.73 -13.59
C ILE A 84 -6.84 -4.06 -14.03
N ASN A 85 -6.44 -3.48 -15.17
CA ASN A 85 -5.08 -3.62 -15.72
C ASN A 85 -4.06 -2.80 -14.94
#